data_AF-A0A1G9RLS2-F1
#
_entry.id   AF-A0A1G9RLS2-F1
#
_cell.length_a   1.000
_cell.length_b   1.000
_cell.length_c   1.000
_cell.angle_alpha   90.00
_cell.angle_beta   90.00
_cell.angle_gamma   90.00
#
_symmetry.space_group_name_H-M   'P 1'
#
loop_
_entity.id
_entity.type
_entity.pdbx_description
1 polymer ?
#
loop_
_entity_poly.entity_id
_entity_poly.type
_entity_poly.pdbx_seq_one_letter_code
_entity_poly.pdbx_strand_id
1 'polypeptide(L)'
;MRNRFIRLAEIIQEDAPGELPEMLLSSERQINFDETLQRINALRNHHEKRSADIWHAQQRVTPELRAASARADLASFFAACLTGSAGEHRDTALEALQTLGRQAEYDLIRMLARR
;
A
#
# COMPACT_ATOMS: atom_id res chain seq x y z
N MET A 1 5.95 -4.51 -14.73
CA MET A 1 5.15 -3.47 -14.03
C MET A 1 4.00 -4.10 -13.27
N ARG A 2 3.11 -4.86 -13.93
CA ARG A 2 2.01 -5.57 -13.28
C ARG A 2 2.45 -6.40 -12.05
N ASN A 3 3.48 -7.23 -12.17
CA ASN A 3 4.02 -8.01 -11.04
C ASN A 3 4.50 -7.16 -9.86
N ARG A 4 4.97 -5.92 -10.13
CA ARG A 4 5.39 -4.98 -9.08
C ARG A 4 4.18 -4.43 -8.33
N PHE A 5 3.13 -4.05 -9.06
CA PHE A 5 1.86 -3.64 -8.45
C PHE A 5 1.18 -4.78 -7.70
N ILE A 6 1.20 -6.00 -8.23
CA ILE A 6 0.69 -7.18 -7.51
C ILE A 6 1.44 -7.35 -6.19
N ARG A 7 2.77 -7.35 -6.22
CA ARG A 7 3.58 -7.51 -5.00
C ARG A 7 3.31 -6.40 -3.98
N LEU A 8 3.16 -5.16 -4.44
CA LEU A 8 2.82 -4.05 -3.55
C LEU A 8 1.40 -4.19 -2.98
N ALA A 9 0.43 -4.62 -3.80
CA ALA A 9 -0.93 -4.90 -3.36
C ALA A 9 -0.99 -6.03 -2.32
N GLU A 10 -0.20 -7.09 -2.47
CA GLU A 10 -0.09 -8.18 -1.49
C GLU A 10 0.36 -7.66 -0.11
N ILE A 11 1.39 -6.81 -0.08
CA ILE A 11 1.91 -6.22 1.17
C ILE A 11 0.86 -5.33 1.84
N ILE A 12 0.16 -4.54 1.05
CA ILE A 12 -0.88 -3.62 1.54
C ILE A 12 -2.10 -4.40 2.02
N GLN A 13 -2.51 -5.45 1.31
CA GLN A 13 -3.69 -6.23 1.65
C GLN A 13 -3.45 -7.22 2.80
N GLU A 14 -2.21 -7.48 3.19
CA GLU A 14 -1.90 -8.29 4.36
C GLU A 14 -2.67 -7.78 5.59
N ASP A 15 -3.45 -8.66 6.21
CA ASP A 15 -4.37 -8.38 7.33
C ASP A 15 -5.56 -7.45 7.02
N ALA A 16 -5.93 -7.27 5.75
CA ALA A 16 -7.11 -6.53 5.31
C ALA A 16 -7.96 -7.37 4.32
N PRO A 17 -9.30 -7.25 4.33
CA PRO A 17 -10.14 -7.91 3.34
C PRO A 17 -9.96 -7.27 1.96
N GLY A 18 -9.90 -8.09 0.90
CA GLY A 18 -9.80 -7.60 -0.48
C GLY A 18 -9.44 -8.69 -1.48
N GLU A 19 -9.44 -8.32 -2.76
CA GLU A 19 -9.06 -9.18 -3.90
C GLU A 19 -8.17 -8.38 -4.89
N LEU A 20 -7.48 -7.34 -4.40
CA LEU A 20 -6.73 -6.43 -5.27
C LEU A 20 -5.59 -7.15 -6.02
N PRO A 21 -4.78 -8.05 -5.38
CA PRO A 21 -3.80 -8.85 -6.10
C PRO A 21 -4.42 -9.71 -7.22
N GLU A 22 -5.54 -10.38 -6.95
CA GLU A 22 -6.25 -11.27 -7.87
C GLU A 22 -6.79 -10.51 -9.09
N MET A 23 -7.31 -9.30 -8.85
CA MET A 23 -7.74 -8.42 -9.93
C MET A 23 -6.60 -7.98 -10.83
N LEU A 24 -5.45 -7.65 -10.25
CA LEU A 24 -4.26 -7.27 -11.01
C LEU A 24 -3.66 -8.47 -11.76
N LEU A 25 -3.86 -9.69 -11.27
CA LEU A 25 -3.42 -10.95 -11.89
C LEU A 25 -4.23 -11.29 -13.15
N SER A 26 -5.52 -10.96 -13.22
CA SER A 26 -6.41 -11.31 -14.34
C SER A 26 -5.82 -10.90 -15.69
N SER A 27 -5.35 -11.88 -16.47
CA SER A 27 -4.72 -11.70 -17.78
C SER A 27 -5.71 -11.32 -18.88
N GLU A 28 -7.00 -11.55 -18.65
CA GLU A 28 -8.08 -11.32 -19.61
C GLU A 28 -8.66 -9.89 -19.55
N ARG A 29 -8.44 -9.16 -18.45
CA ARG A 29 -8.87 -7.76 -18.31
C ARG A 29 -7.68 -6.80 -18.36
N GLN A 30 -7.82 -5.77 -19.19
CA GLN A 30 -6.99 -4.58 -19.10
C GLN A 30 -7.19 -3.97 -17.70
N ILE A 31 -6.11 -3.56 -17.04
CA ILE A 31 -6.22 -2.98 -15.68
C ILE A 31 -7.08 -1.74 -15.78
N ASN A 32 -8.25 -1.76 -15.14
CA ASN A 32 -9.09 -0.58 -15.02
C ASN A 32 -8.47 0.33 -13.96
N PHE A 33 -7.93 1.47 -14.40
CA PHE A 33 -7.26 2.43 -13.54
C PHE A 33 -8.19 2.99 -12.46
N ASP A 34 -9.41 3.37 -12.82
CA ASP A 34 -10.38 3.96 -11.89
C ASP A 34 -10.81 2.93 -10.84
N GLU A 35 -11.09 1.70 -11.26
CA GLU A 35 -11.44 0.61 -10.33
C GLU A 35 -10.26 0.28 -9.39
N THR A 36 -9.04 0.21 -9.93
CA THR A 36 -7.83 -0.04 -9.13
C THR A 36 -7.62 1.08 -8.12
N LEU A 37 -7.79 2.34 -8.54
CA LEU A 37 -7.66 3.52 -7.69
C LEU A 37 -8.72 3.55 -6.58
N GLN A 38 -9.96 3.18 -6.90
CA GLN A 38 -11.02 3.07 -5.88
C GLN A 38 -10.69 2.02 -4.83
N ARG A 39 -10.21 0.85 -5.25
CA ARG A 39 -9.89 -0.25 -4.32
C ARG A 39 -8.68 0.04 -3.46
N ILE A 40 -7.63 0.64 -4.02
CA ILE A 40 -6.46 1.03 -3.23
C ILE A 40 -6.80 2.12 -2.22
N ASN A 41 -7.67 3.07 -2.58
CA ASN A 41 -8.17 4.07 -1.64
C ASN A 41 -9.02 3.44 -0.53
N ALA A 42 -9.81 2.42 -0.84
CA ALA A 42 -10.55 1.68 0.18
C ALA A 42 -9.62 0.95 1.17
N LEU A 43 -8.55 0.31 0.68
CA LEU A 43 -7.52 -0.30 1.52
C LEU A 43 -6.77 0.73 2.36
N ARG A 44 -6.41 1.88 1.78
CA ARG A 44 -5.81 3.00 2.53
C ARG A 44 -6.70 3.40 3.70
N ASN A 45 -7.97 3.70 3.42
CA ASN A 45 -8.93 4.15 4.45
C ASN A 45 -9.15 3.07 5.52
N HIS A 46 -9.13 1.79 5.15
CA HIS A 46 -9.20 0.68 6.10
C HIS A 46 -8.04 0.72 7.09
N HIS A 47 -6.80 0.85 6.60
CA HIS A 47 -5.60 0.88 7.42
C HIS A 47 -5.49 2.16 8.26
N GLU A 48 -5.88 3.31 7.72
CA GLU A 48 -5.99 4.57 8.47
C GLU A 48 -6.98 4.43 9.63
N LYS A 49 -8.17 3.89 9.35
CA LYS A 49 -9.18 3.63 10.38
C LYS A 49 -8.65 2.65 11.44
N ARG A 50 -8.03 1.56 11.02
CA ARG A 50 -7.45 0.56 11.95
C ARG A 50 -6.37 1.18 12.84
N SER A 51 -5.50 2.01 12.28
CA SER A 51 -4.49 2.75 13.05
C SER A 51 -5.15 3.65 14.10
N ALA A 52 -6.17 4.41 13.71
CA ALA A 52 -6.93 5.28 14.60
C ALA A 52 -7.66 4.49 15.71
N ASP A 53 -8.31 3.38 15.37
CA ASP A 53 -9.01 2.51 16.33
C ASP A 53 -8.04 1.94 17.38
N ILE A 54 -6.85 1.50 16.96
CA ILE A 54 -5.80 1.02 17.86
C ILE A 54 -5.30 2.15 18.76
N TRP A 55 -5.05 3.34 18.21
CA TRP A 55 -4.65 4.51 18.99
C TRP A 55 -5.69 4.86 20.05
N HIS A 56 -6.96 4.92 19.68
CA HIS A 56 -8.04 5.24 20.61
C HIS A 56 -8.17 4.20 21.73
N ALA A 57 -8.00 2.92 21.42
CA ALA A 57 -8.08 1.83 22.38
C ALA A 57 -6.88 1.76 23.34
N GLN A 58 -5.67 2.02 22.85
CA GLN A 58 -4.44 1.77 23.62
C GLN A 58 -3.76 3.04 24.14
N GLN A 59 -4.03 4.21 23.54
CA GLN A 59 -3.44 5.52 23.89
C GLN A 59 -1.89 5.51 23.91
N ARG A 60 -1.28 4.61 23.13
CA ARG A 60 0.17 4.47 23.00
C ARG A 60 0.51 3.91 21.64
N VAL A 61 1.73 4.20 21.17
CA VAL A 61 2.25 3.66 19.91
C VAL A 61 2.60 2.19 20.10
N THR A 62 1.93 1.30 19.37
CA THR A 62 2.23 -0.15 19.36
C THR A 62 2.73 -0.63 17.99
N PRO A 63 3.34 -1.83 17.91
CA PRO A 63 3.74 -2.41 16.64
C PRO A 63 2.57 -2.53 15.64
N GLU A 64 1.37 -2.89 16.11
CA GLU A 64 0.19 -3.06 15.26
C GLU A 64 -0.28 -1.72 14.69
N LEU A 65 -0.23 -0.65 15.49
CA LEU A 65 -0.52 0.72 15.03
C LEU A 65 0.47 1.13 13.94
N ARG A 66 1.78 0.94 14.19
CA ARG A 66 2.82 1.27 13.22
C ARG A 66 2.66 0.48 11.93
N ALA A 67 2.32 -0.81 12.02
CA ALA A 67 2.09 -1.64 10.86
C ALA A 67 0.85 -1.19 10.06
N ALA A 68 -0.25 -0.84 10.73
CA ALA A 68 -1.44 -0.28 10.07
C ALA A 68 -1.12 1.04 9.36
N SER A 69 -0.44 1.98 10.05
CA SER A 69 -0.01 3.25 9.44
C SER A 69 0.90 3.04 8.23
N ALA A 70 1.91 2.16 8.35
CA ALA A 70 2.82 1.86 7.26
C ALA A 70 2.10 1.27 6.02
N ARG A 71 1.08 0.43 6.22
CA ARG A 71 0.27 -0.09 5.10
C ARG A 71 -0.60 1.00 4.46
N ALA A 72 -1.13 1.95 5.23
CA ALA A 72 -1.81 3.12 4.68
C ALA A 72 -0.86 3.98 3.83
N ASP A 73 0.38 4.19 4.29
CA ASP A 73 1.40 4.94 3.55
C ASP A 73 1.78 4.25 2.22
N LEU A 74 1.92 2.92 2.23
CA LEU A 74 2.14 2.14 1.01
C LEU A 74 0.94 2.20 0.05
N ALA A 75 -0.28 2.22 0.56
CA ALA A 75 -1.49 2.41 -0.26
C ALA A 75 -1.54 3.80 -0.91
N SER A 76 -1.15 4.84 -0.16
CA SER A 76 -0.98 6.20 -0.70
C SER A 76 0.07 6.23 -1.80
N PHE A 77 1.23 5.59 -1.59
CA PHE A 77 2.27 5.47 -2.63
C PHE A 77 1.77 4.73 -3.87
N PHE A 78 1.00 3.65 -3.71
CA PHE A 78 0.41 2.93 -4.83
C PHE A 78 -0.54 3.86 -5.61
N ALA A 79 -1.44 4.59 -4.95
CA ALA A 79 -2.32 5.55 -5.60
C ALA A 79 -1.53 6.65 -6.34
N ALA A 80 -0.44 7.13 -5.76
CA ALA A 80 0.49 8.08 -6.38
C ALA A 80 1.16 7.49 -7.65
N CYS A 81 1.48 6.20 -7.66
CA CYS A 81 1.98 5.51 -8.85
C CYS A 81 0.97 5.44 -10.00
N LEU A 82 -0.33 5.43 -9.69
CA LEU A 82 -1.39 5.45 -10.71
C LEU A 82 -1.65 6.85 -11.25
N THR A 83 -1.38 7.89 -10.45
CA THR A 83 -1.68 9.30 -10.77
C THR A 83 -0.47 10.10 -11.24
N GLY A 84 0.75 9.54 -11.13
CA GLY A 84 1.98 10.16 -11.63
C GLY A 84 2.74 11.02 -10.60
N SER A 85 2.46 10.86 -9.30
CA SER A 85 3.13 11.59 -8.21
C SER A 85 3.98 10.69 -7.30
N ALA A 86 4.33 9.48 -7.75
CA ALA A 86 5.03 8.49 -6.93
C ALA A 86 6.37 8.97 -6.34
N GLY A 87 7.08 9.85 -7.04
CA GLY A 87 8.35 10.43 -6.58
C GLY A 87 8.23 11.15 -5.24
N GLU A 88 7.12 11.84 -4.99
CA GLU A 88 6.87 12.60 -3.75
C GLU A 88 6.62 11.68 -2.55
N HIS A 89 6.12 10.48 -2.79
CA HIS A 89 5.78 9.49 -1.75
C HIS A 89 6.88 8.43 -1.55
N ARG A 90 7.98 8.49 -2.30
CA ARG A 90 9.01 7.45 -2.33
C ARG A 90 9.62 7.21 -0.97
N ASP A 91 10.05 8.27 -0.29
CA ASP A 91 10.81 8.14 0.95
C ASP A 91 9.91 7.64 2.08
N THR A 92 8.67 8.14 2.15
CA THR A 92 7.61 7.61 3.05
C THR A 92 7.34 6.12 2.80
N ALA A 93 7.28 5.68 1.55
CA ALA A 93 7.07 4.28 1.22
C ALA A 93 8.26 3.38 1.63
N LEU A 94 9.49 3.89 1.56
CA LEU A 94 10.68 3.17 2.04
C LEU A 94 10.68 3.03 3.57
N GLU A 95 10.31 4.08 4.29
CA GLU A 95 10.14 4.05 5.75
C GLU A 95 9.01 3.10 6.17
N ALA A 96 7.92 3.05 5.41
CA ALA A 96 6.83 2.10 5.63
C ALA A 96 7.30 0.64 5.47
N LEU A 97 8.05 0.33 4.41
CA LEU A 97 8.66 -1.00 4.25
C LEU A 97 9.64 -1.32 5.39
N GLN A 98 10.41 -0.34 5.87
CA GLN A 98 11.29 -0.53 7.04
C GLN A 98 10.49 -0.93 8.28
N THR A 99 9.39 -0.21 8.52
CA THR A 99 8.49 -0.42 9.66
C THR A 99 7.87 -1.81 9.64
N LEU A 100 7.57 -2.33 8.45
CA LEU A 100 7.03 -3.67 8.24
C LEU A 100 8.10 -4.78 8.20
N GLY A 101 9.40 -4.44 8.32
CA GLY A 101 10.49 -5.42 8.20
C GLY A 101 10.65 -5.99 6.78
N ARG A 102 10.27 -5.23 5.76
CA ARG A 102 10.22 -5.62 4.33
C ARG A 102 11.27 -4.86 3.49
N GLN A 103 12.51 -4.79 4.00
CA GLN A 103 13.61 -4.09 3.31
C GLN A 103 14.02 -4.76 1.99
N ALA A 104 13.75 -6.05 1.84
CA ALA A 104 13.99 -6.78 0.59
C ALA A 104 13.19 -6.19 -0.59
N GLU A 105 12.08 -5.50 -0.30
CA GLU A 105 11.22 -4.84 -1.28
C GLU A 105 11.59 -3.36 -1.53
N TYR A 106 12.71 -2.84 -1.04
CA TYR A 106 13.09 -1.44 -1.32
C TYR A 106 13.26 -1.12 -2.80
N ASP A 107 13.84 -2.06 -3.56
CA ASP A 107 14.03 -1.86 -4.99
C ASP A 107 12.68 -1.83 -5.74
N LEU A 108 11.63 -2.47 -5.20
CA LEU A 108 10.26 -2.35 -5.72
C LEU A 108 9.79 -0.89 -5.72
N ILE A 109 9.90 -0.22 -4.57
CA ILE A 109 9.50 1.19 -4.40
C ILE A 109 10.33 2.10 -5.30
N ARG A 110 11.66 1.93 -5.29
CA ARG A 110 12.57 2.72 -6.12
C ARG A 110 12.26 2.59 -7.60
N MET A 111 11.92 1.40 -8.08
CA MET A 111 11.55 1.18 -9.47
C MET A 111 10.20 1.79 -9.82
N LEU A 112 9.23 1.78 -8.90
CA LEU A 112 7.90 2.36 -9.12
C LEU A 112 7.92 3.90 -9.07
N ALA A 113 8.78 4.49 -8.24
CA ALA A 113 8.90 5.94 -8.07
C ALA A 113 9.66 6.68 -9.19
N ARG A 114 10.26 5.97 -10.15
CA ARG A 114 10.97 6.57 -11.30
C ARG A 114 10.03 6.93 -12.46
N ARG A 115 8.73 6.72 -12.29
CA ARG A 115 7.67 7.05 -13.24
C ARG A 115 7.08 8.39 -12.93
#